data_AF-A0A968UB25-F1
#
_entry.id   AF-A0A968UB25-F1
#
_cell.length_a   1.000
_cell.length_b   1.000
_cell.length_c   1.000
_cell.angle_alpha   90.00
_cell.angle_beta   90.00
_cell.angle_gamma   90.00
#
_symmetry.space_group_name_H-M   'P 1'
#
loop_
_entity.id
_entity.type
_entity.pdbx_description
1 polymer ?
#
loop_
_entity_poly.entity_id
_entity_poly.type
_entity_poly.pdbx_seq_one_letter_code
_entity_poly.pdbx_strand_id
1 'polypeptide(L)'
;MNSDVKVKLGSLYNIDYQRWLERTVAQLKAEDFSNLDLENLIEEIESLGKSDKRAILSYLLRLCEHLLKLKYWEAERELCFRGWILEINNFRLEIDLILKDSPSLKPLLSEAFLSAYQKARKNMLKVIGVPSSSISQVPDFTLEQALDEDWFPWQSE
;
A
#
# COMPACT_ATOMS: atom_id res chain seq x y z
N MET A 1 -36.22 4.12 32.42
CA MET A 1 -36.40 5.12 31.35
C MET A 1 -35.04 5.33 30.70
N ASN A 2 -34.70 4.52 29.70
CA ASN A 2 -33.55 4.83 28.84
C ASN A 2 -34.08 5.78 27.76
N SER A 3 -33.69 7.04 27.86
CA SER A 3 -33.87 7.98 26.77
C SER A 3 -33.05 7.47 25.59
N ASP A 4 -33.70 6.78 24.66
CA ASP A 4 -33.24 6.67 23.28
C ASP A 4 -33.17 8.09 22.72
N VAL A 5 -32.08 8.77 23.04
CA VAL A 5 -31.63 9.91 22.26
C VAL A 5 -31.55 9.34 20.85
N LYS A 6 -32.43 9.81 19.96
CA LYS A 6 -32.32 9.57 18.52
C LYS A 6 -31.03 10.24 18.07
N VAL A 7 -29.90 9.56 18.33
CA VAL A 7 -28.59 9.96 17.87
C VAL A 7 -28.68 9.89 16.36
N LYS A 8 -28.68 11.06 15.72
CA LYS A 8 -28.75 11.21 14.28
C LYS A 8 -27.59 10.40 13.69
N LEU A 9 -27.86 9.60 12.66
CA LEU A 9 -26.86 8.66 12.13
C LEU A 9 -25.51 9.34 11.82
N GLY A 10 -25.52 10.52 11.20
CA GLY A 10 -24.27 11.27 10.95
C GLY A 10 -23.48 11.75 12.18
N SER A 11 -24.09 11.76 13.37
CA SER A 11 -23.31 11.96 14.60
C SER A 11 -22.60 10.69 15.07
N LEU A 12 -23.10 9.49 14.72
CA LEU A 12 -22.44 8.21 15.02
C LEU A 12 -21.11 8.06 14.28
N TYR A 13 -21.00 8.59 13.04
CA TYR A 13 -19.77 8.51 12.26
C TYR A 13 -18.53 8.95 13.05
N ASN A 14 -18.65 10.03 13.82
CA ASN A 14 -17.54 10.62 14.57
C ASN A 14 -17.37 10.05 16.00
N ILE A 15 -18.39 9.45 16.60
CA ILE A 15 -18.38 9.04 18.02
C ILE A 15 -18.35 7.53 18.22
N ASP A 16 -18.85 6.76 17.25
CA ASP A 16 -18.94 5.30 17.27
C ASP A 16 -19.04 4.79 15.82
N TYR A 17 -17.90 4.83 15.13
CA TYR A 17 -17.79 4.48 13.71
C TYR A 17 -18.27 3.06 13.41
N GLN A 18 -17.97 2.09 14.29
CA GLN A 18 -18.42 0.70 14.11
C GLN A 18 -19.95 0.61 14.11
N ARG A 19 -20.61 1.30 15.04
CA ARG A 19 -22.07 1.32 15.11
C ARG A 19 -22.69 2.12 13.97
N TRP A 20 -22.03 3.16 13.49
CA TRP A 20 -22.42 3.86 12.26
C TRP A 20 -22.40 2.89 11.07
N LEU A 21 -21.31 2.14 10.87
CA LEU A 21 -21.15 1.20 9.76
C LEU A 21 -22.24 0.11 9.79
N GLU A 22 -22.48 -0.50 10.95
CA GLU A 22 -23.52 -1.52 11.12
C GLU A 22 -24.92 -1.00 10.78
N ARG A 23 -25.24 0.23 11.21
CA ARG A 23 -26.53 0.87 10.90
C ARG A 23 -26.65 1.22 9.42
N THR A 24 -25.62 1.79 8.82
CA THR A 24 -25.58 2.12 7.38
C THR A 24 -25.79 0.86 6.54
N VAL A 25 -25.13 -0.25 6.88
CA VAL A 25 -25.33 -1.55 6.21
C VAL A 25 -26.76 -2.07 6.40
N ALA A 26 -27.32 -1.98 7.60
CA ALA A 26 -28.70 -2.41 7.87
C ALA A 26 -29.72 -1.61 7.04
N GLN A 27 -29.54 -0.30 6.92
CA GLN A 27 -30.39 0.58 6.11
C GLN A 27 -30.28 0.29 4.62
N LEU A 28 -29.06 0.08 4.10
CA LEU A 28 -28.82 -0.32 2.71
C LEU A 28 -29.53 -1.64 2.39
N LYS A 29 -29.44 -2.64 3.28
CA LYS A 29 -30.14 -3.94 3.12
C LYS A 29 -31.66 -3.82 3.16
N ALA A 30 -32.18 -2.84 3.89
CA ALA A 30 -33.62 -2.58 4.00
C ALA A 30 -34.15 -1.61 2.93
N GLU A 31 -33.30 -1.15 2.01
CA GLU A 31 -33.61 -0.11 1.01
C GLU A 31 -34.13 1.20 1.64
N ASP A 32 -33.76 1.48 2.90
CA ASP A 32 -34.16 2.69 3.64
C ASP A 32 -33.25 3.89 3.31
N PHE A 33 -33.30 4.32 2.05
CA PHE A 33 -32.49 5.44 1.56
C PHE A 33 -32.87 6.79 2.20
N SER A 34 -34.07 6.90 2.79
CA SER A 34 -34.55 8.13 3.42
C SER A 34 -33.83 8.45 4.73
N ASN A 35 -33.34 7.44 5.44
CA ASN A 35 -32.60 7.59 6.69
C ASN A 35 -31.09 7.35 6.55
N LEU A 36 -30.62 7.10 5.33
CA LEU A 36 -29.21 6.84 5.04
C LEU A 36 -28.38 8.12 5.21
N ASP A 37 -27.24 7.99 5.86
CA ASP A 37 -26.26 9.06 5.99
C ASP A 37 -25.37 9.14 4.75
N LEU A 38 -25.97 9.64 3.66
CA LEU A 38 -25.40 9.56 2.32
C LEU A 38 -24.07 10.32 2.18
N GLU A 39 -23.91 11.46 2.86
CA GLU A 39 -22.71 12.29 2.77
C GLU A 39 -21.47 11.55 3.31
N ASN A 40 -21.54 11.05 4.54
CA ASN A 40 -20.45 10.27 5.14
C ASN A 40 -20.24 8.93 4.40
N LEU A 41 -21.29 8.30 3.86
CA LEU A 41 -21.13 7.08 3.07
C LEU A 41 -20.36 7.32 1.76
N ILE A 42 -20.66 8.42 1.05
CA ILE A 42 -19.92 8.80 -0.16
C ILE A 42 -18.46 9.07 0.20
N GLU A 43 -18.21 9.86 1.25
CA GLU A 43 -16.86 10.14 1.71
C GLU A 43 -16.09 8.85 2.02
N GLU A 44 -16.73 7.90 2.70
CA GLU A 44 -16.11 6.61 3.05
C GLU A 44 -15.78 5.78 1.80
N ILE A 45 -16.70 5.68 0.83
CA ILE A 45 -16.43 4.95 -0.42
C ILE A 45 -15.29 5.60 -1.20
N GLU A 46 -15.24 6.93 -1.26
CA GLU A 46 -14.13 7.64 -1.89
C GLU A 46 -12.82 7.44 -1.12
N SER A 47 -12.85 7.41 0.20
CA SER A 47 -11.69 7.25 1.06
C SER A 47 -11.09 5.86 0.91
N LEU A 48 -11.92 4.81 0.84
CA LEU A 48 -11.51 3.43 0.60
C LEU A 48 -10.68 3.30 -0.69
N GLY A 49 -11.20 3.81 -1.82
CA GLY A 49 -10.49 3.77 -3.09
C GLY A 49 -9.19 4.60 -3.10
N LYS A 50 -9.11 5.67 -2.31
CA LYS A 50 -7.88 6.46 -2.11
C LYS A 50 -6.88 5.72 -1.22
N SER A 51 -7.35 4.97 -0.22
CA SER A 51 -6.52 4.21 0.72
C SER A 51 -5.74 3.11 0.01
N ASP A 52 -6.42 2.26 -0.77
CA ASP A 52 -5.78 1.16 -1.49
C ASP A 52 -4.74 1.66 -2.49
N LYS A 53 -5.07 2.74 -3.21
CA LYS A 53 -4.13 3.42 -4.12
C LYS A 53 -2.88 3.92 -3.39
N ARG A 54 -3.01 4.48 -2.19
CA ARG A 54 -1.84 4.93 -1.41
C ARG A 54 -1.06 3.75 -0.86
N ALA A 55 -1.74 2.71 -0.38
CA ALA A 55 -1.14 1.51 0.18
C ALA A 55 -0.28 0.79 -0.87
N ILE A 56 -0.85 0.49 -2.04
CA ILE A 56 -0.13 -0.22 -3.11
C ILE A 56 1.10 0.56 -3.60
N LEU A 57 1.00 1.89 -3.71
CA LEU A 57 2.13 2.76 -4.07
C LEU A 57 3.21 2.81 -2.97
N SER A 58 2.79 2.76 -1.70
CA SER A 58 3.70 2.69 -0.56
C SER A 58 4.46 1.35 -0.56
N TYR A 59 3.76 0.23 -0.72
CA TYR A 59 4.38 -1.08 -0.81
C TYR A 59 5.33 -1.19 -1.99
N LEU A 60 4.97 -0.66 -3.16
CA LEU A 60 5.86 -0.61 -4.33
C LEU A 60 7.15 0.17 -4.04
N LEU A 61 7.05 1.33 -3.37
CA LEU A 61 8.22 2.10 -2.95
C LEU A 61 9.11 1.31 -2.00
N ARG A 62 8.51 0.69 -0.97
CA ARG A 62 9.23 -0.07 0.06
C ARG A 62 9.89 -1.34 -0.51
N LEU A 63 9.23 -1.98 -1.46
CA LEU A 63 9.77 -3.10 -2.23
C LEU A 63 11.02 -2.68 -3.00
N CYS A 64 10.94 -1.58 -3.77
CA CYS A 64 12.10 -1.02 -4.48
C CYS A 64 13.25 -0.68 -3.52
N GLU A 65 12.97 -0.11 -2.34
CA GLU A 65 14.00 0.18 -1.35
C GLU A 65 14.72 -1.09 -0.88
N HIS A 66 14.00 -2.16 -0.55
CA HIS A 66 14.62 -3.38 -0.04
C HIS A 66 15.37 -4.16 -1.12
N LEU A 67 14.86 -4.16 -2.35
CA LEU A 67 15.60 -4.70 -3.50
C LEU A 67 16.93 -3.95 -3.71
N LEU A 68 16.91 -2.61 -3.59
CA LEU A 68 18.13 -1.81 -3.65
C LEU A 68 19.06 -2.05 -2.46
N LYS A 69 18.56 -2.24 -1.24
CA LYS A 69 19.39 -2.64 -0.08
C LYS A 69 20.10 -3.96 -0.37
N LEU A 70 19.36 -4.96 -0.84
CA LEU A 70 19.95 -6.27 -1.17
C LEU A 70 20.98 -6.16 -2.28
N LYS A 71 20.76 -5.31 -3.29
CA LYS A 71 21.71 -5.16 -4.40
C LYS A 71 22.97 -4.38 -4.03
N TYR A 72 22.83 -3.27 -3.29
CA TYR A 72 23.89 -2.27 -3.15
C TYR A 72 24.49 -2.15 -1.73
N TRP A 73 23.80 -2.62 -0.69
CA TRP A 73 24.28 -2.47 0.68
C TRP A 73 25.08 -3.68 1.15
N GLU A 74 26.23 -3.90 0.53
CA GLU A 74 27.10 -5.06 0.79
C GLU A 74 27.52 -5.17 2.26
N ALA A 75 27.89 -4.05 2.89
CA ALA A 75 28.39 -4.02 4.27
C ALA A 75 27.41 -4.58 5.32
N GLU A 76 26.10 -4.41 5.12
CA GLU A 76 25.06 -4.84 6.06
C GLU A 76 24.35 -6.12 5.59
N ARG A 77 24.67 -6.60 4.40
CA ARG A 77 23.94 -7.68 3.73
C ARG A 77 23.93 -8.94 4.58
N GLU A 78 25.08 -9.40 5.07
CA GLU A 78 25.16 -10.68 5.81
C GLU A 78 24.30 -10.69 7.07
N LEU A 79 24.28 -9.59 7.83
CA LEU A 79 23.55 -9.48 9.08
C LEU A 79 22.04 -9.29 8.86
N CYS A 80 21.68 -8.48 7.85
CA CYS A 80 20.30 -8.09 7.63
C CYS A 80 19.55 -8.95 6.59
N PHE A 81 20.25 -9.84 5.87
CA PHE A 81 19.73 -10.57 4.71
C PHE A 81 18.33 -11.16 4.97
N ARG A 82 18.20 -12.00 6.00
CA ARG A 82 16.95 -12.70 6.31
C ARG A 82 15.78 -11.75 6.57
N GLY A 83 16.03 -10.63 7.26
CA GLY A 83 15.01 -9.62 7.53
C GLY A 83 14.58 -8.90 6.26
N TRP A 84 15.52 -8.54 5.39
CA TRP A 84 15.19 -7.88 4.13
C TRP A 84 14.42 -8.78 3.16
N ILE A 85 14.74 -10.08 3.11
CA ILE A 85 13.98 -11.06 2.33
C ILE A 85 12.54 -11.18 2.83
N LEU A 86 12.37 -11.28 4.15
CA LEU A 86 11.04 -11.35 4.76
C LEU A 86 10.21 -10.11 4.40
N GLU A 87 10.80 -8.91 4.52
CA GLU A 87 10.12 -7.66 4.14
C GLU A 87 9.76 -7.61 2.66
N ILE A 88 10.64 -8.05 1.76
CA ILE A 88 10.33 -8.12 0.31
C ILE A 88 9.14 -9.03 0.05
N ASN A 89 9.14 -10.22 0.63
CA ASN A 89 8.04 -11.17 0.45
C ASN A 89 6.73 -10.61 1.03
N ASN A 90 6.78 -9.93 2.17
CA ASN A 90 5.63 -9.25 2.74
C ASN A 90 5.10 -8.16 1.79
N PHE A 91 5.95 -7.30 1.23
CA PHE A 91 5.48 -6.26 0.31
C PHE A 91 4.91 -6.84 -0.99
N ARG A 92 5.50 -7.91 -1.53
CA ARG A 92 4.94 -8.64 -2.68
C ARG A 92 3.56 -9.19 -2.37
N LEU A 93 3.42 -9.87 -1.23
CA LEU A 93 2.16 -10.43 -0.76
C LEU A 93 1.08 -9.35 -0.59
N GLU A 94 1.41 -8.25 0.07
CA GLU A 94 0.47 -7.14 0.29
C GLU A 94 0.03 -6.49 -1.03
N ILE A 95 0.94 -6.33 -1.99
CA ILE A 95 0.60 -5.87 -3.34
C ILE A 95 -0.35 -6.87 -4.02
N ASP A 96 -0.04 -8.17 -3.98
CA ASP A 96 -0.87 -9.21 -4.58
C ASP A 96 -2.28 -9.27 -3.97
N LEU A 97 -2.40 -9.17 -2.64
CA LEU A 97 -3.69 -9.12 -1.94
C LEU A 97 -4.52 -7.92 -2.41
N ILE A 98 -3.94 -6.72 -2.46
CA ILE A 98 -4.65 -5.53 -2.96
C ILE A 98 -5.07 -5.72 -4.42
N LEU A 99 -4.23 -6.34 -5.26
CA LEU A 99 -4.55 -6.57 -6.67
C LEU A 99 -5.61 -7.67 -6.88
N LYS A 100 -5.73 -8.63 -5.96
CA LYS A 100 -6.81 -9.63 -5.96
C LYS A 100 -8.16 -8.98 -5.72
N ASP A 101 -8.22 -8.04 -4.77
CA ASP A 101 -9.44 -7.30 -4.45
C ASP A 101 -9.74 -6.19 -5.47
N SER A 102 -8.69 -5.55 -6.00
CA SER A 102 -8.77 -4.40 -6.89
C SER A 102 -7.85 -4.56 -8.13
N PRO A 103 -8.18 -5.45 -9.09
CA PRO A 103 -7.35 -5.70 -10.26
C PRO A 103 -7.20 -4.48 -11.20
N SER A 104 -8.10 -3.49 -11.09
CA SER A 104 -8.02 -2.22 -11.81
C SER A 104 -6.86 -1.33 -11.35
N LEU A 105 -6.17 -1.67 -10.25
CA LEU A 105 -4.97 -0.97 -9.80
C LEU A 105 -3.67 -1.45 -10.48
N LYS A 106 -3.69 -2.52 -11.27
CA LYS A 106 -2.49 -3.00 -11.99
C LYS A 106 -1.84 -1.93 -12.87
N PRO A 107 -2.56 -1.15 -13.70
CA PRO A 107 -1.94 -0.10 -14.53
C PRO A 107 -1.22 0.96 -13.69
N LEU A 108 -1.74 1.28 -12.50
CA LEU A 108 -1.15 2.26 -11.60
C LEU A 108 0.26 1.84 -11.15
N LEU A 109 0.52 0.55 -10.93
CA LEU A 109 1.85 0.05 -10.60
C LEU A 109 2.83 0.29 -11.75
N SER A 110 2.43 -0.03 -12.99
CA SER A 110 3.25 0.18 -14.18
C SER A 110 3.58 1.66 -14.39
N GLU A 111 2.59 2.54 -14.24
CA GLU A 111 2.77 3.99 -14.35
C GLU A 111 3.68 4.55 -13.23
N ALA A 112 3.56 4.02 -12.02
CA ALA A 112 4.28 4.52 -10.85
C ALA A 112 5.67 3.92 -10.66
N PHE A 113 5.99 2.77 -11.28
CA PHE A 113 7.20 2.00 -11.02
C PHE A 113 8.48 2.83 -11.13
N LEU A 114 8.65 3.57 -12.23
CA LEU A 114 9.84 4.40 -12.43
C LEU A 114 9.96 5.47 -11.34
N SER A 115 8.87 6.13 -10.98
CA SER A 115 8.84 7.15 -9.92
C SER A 115 9.14 6.54 -8.54
N ALA A 116 8.60 5.36 -8.25
CA ALA A 116 8.86 4.61 -7.02
C ALA A 116 10.35 4.23 -6.91
N TYR A 117 10.94 3.71 -8.00
CA TYR A 117 12.37 3.42 -8.06
C TYR A 117 13.22 4.67 -7.81
N GLN A 118 12.94 5.81 -8.47
CA GLN A 118 13.70 7.04 -8.27
C GLN A 118 13.66 7.53 -6.81
N LYS A 119 12.49 7.43 -6.18
CA LYS A 119 12.32 7.76 -4.76
C LYS A 119 13.10 6.80 -3.86
N ALA A 120 12.98 5.50 -4.09
CA ALA A 120 13.72 4.47 -3.38
C ALA A 120 15.23 4.69 -3.48
N ARG A 121 15.73 4.95 -4.70
CA ARG A 121 17.13 5.30 -4.97
C ARG A 121 17.58 6.51 -4.18
N LYS A 122 16.81 7.60 -4.20
CA LYS A 122 17.12 8.82 -3.42
C LYS A 122 17.20 8.53 -1.92
N ASN A 123 16.34 7.66 -1.41
CA ASN A 123 16.36 7.25 -0.01
C ASN A 123 17.59 6.38 0.29
N MET A 124 17.91 5.40 -0.57
CA MET A 124 19.04 4.50 -0.38
C MET A 124 20.39 5.19 -0.50
N LEU A 125 20.56 6.15 -1.42
CA LEU A 125 21.78 6.97 -1.47
C LEU A 125 22.07 7.66 -0.13
N LYS A 126 21.03 8.15 0.55
CA LYS A 126 21.15 8.80 1.86
C LYS A 126 21.41 7.80 2.98
N VAL A 127 20.68 6.68 2.99
CA VAL A 127 20.73 5.67 4.05
C VAL A 127 22.05 4.90 4.03
N ILE A 128 22.51 4.50 2.84
CA ILE A 128 23.78 3.78 2.67
C ILE A 128 24.97 4.77 2.76
N GLY A 129 24.74 6.05 2.46
CA GLY A 129 25.77 7.10 2.57
C GLY A 129 26.82 7.04 1.45
N VAL A 130 26.41 6.65 0.24
CA VAL A 130 27.30 6.45 -0.92
C VAL A 130 27.15 7.55 -1.97
N PRO A 131 28.16 7.77 -2.83
CA PRO A 131 28.07 8.69 -3.97
C PRO A 131 26.85 8.42 -4.86
N SER A 132 26.35 9.46 -5.52
CA SER A 132 25.20 9.33 -6.43
C SER A 132 25.47 8.38 -7.60
N SER A 133 26.72 8.15 -7.98
CA SER A 133 27.09 7.17 -9.02
C SER A 133 27.00 5.72 -8.56
N SER A 134 26.94 5.45 -7.25
CA SER A 134 27.00 4.08 -6.71
C SER A 134 25.70 3.28 -6.88
N ILE A 135 24.57 3.96 -7.07
CA ILE A 135 23.28 3.31 -7.36
C ILE A 135 22.80 3.78 -8.73
N SER A 136 22.52 2.82 -9.62
CA SER A 136 22.10 3.06 -11.01
C SER A 136 20.92 4.04 -11.08
N GLN A 137 21.00 5.02 -11.99
CA GLN A 137 19.92 5.99 -12.18
C GLN A 137 18.68 5.37 -12.83
N VAL A 138 18.82 4.27 -13.54
CA VAL A 138 17.72 3.57 -14.20
C VAL A 138 17.53 2.23 -13.47
N PRO A 139 16.31 1.71 -13.32
CA PRO A 139 16.12 0.37 -12.76
C PRO A 139 16.87 -0.66 -13.59
N ASP A 140 17.67 -1.50 -12.93
CA ASP A 140 18.29 -2.67 -13.57
C ASP A 140 17.38 -3.92 -13.48
N PHE A 141 16.11 -3.72 -13.14
CA PHE A 141 15.09 -4.74 -13.03
C PHE A 141 13.73 -4.18 -13.45
N THR A 142 12.87 -5.01 -14.00
CA THR A 142 11.52 -4.61 -14.41
C THR A 142 10.53 -4.67 -13.23
N LEU A 143 9.32 -4.13 -13.44
CA LEU A 143 8.24 -4.26 -12.45
C LEU A 143 7.89 -5.75 -12.24
N GLU A 144 7.88 -6.53 -13.32
CA GLU A 144 7.59 -7.96 -13.29
C GLU A 144 8.61 -8.70 -12.43
N GLN A 145 9.92 -8.43 -12.62
CA GLN A 145 10.97 -8.98 -11.77
C GLN A 145 10.83 -8.53 -10.31
N ALA A 146 10.52 -7.26 -10.07
CA ALA A 146 10.32 -6.76 -8.71
C ALA A 146 9.20 -7.51 -7.97
N LEU A 147 8.12 -7.85 -8.68
CA LEU A 147 6.95 -8.54 -8.14
C LEU A 147 7.07 -10.08 -8.11
N ASP A 148 7.97 -10.66 -8.91
CA ASP A 148 8.20 -12.10 -8.97
C ASP A 148 8.77 -12.64 -7.66
N GLU A 149 8.03 -13.52 -6.98
CA GLU A 149 8.39 -14.10 -5.68
C GLU A 149 9.71 -14.88 -5.70
N ASP A 150 10.06 -15.48 -6.84
CA ASP A 150 11.26 -16.31 -6.99
C ASP A 150 12.49 -15.51 -7.43
N TRP A 151 12.29 -14.26 -7.88
CA TRP A 151 13.36 -13.41 -8.38
C TRP A 151 13.98 -12.53 -7.31
N PHE A 152 15.31 -12.39 -7.38
CA PHE A 152 16.06 -11.46 -6.55
C PHE A 152 17.29 -10.86 -7.27
N PRO A 153 17.73 -9.64 -6.91
CA PRO A 153 18.72 -8.88 -7.69
C PRO A 153 20.17 -9.40 -7.64
N TRP A 154 20.46 -10.47 -6.89
CA TRP A 154 21.77 -11.16 -6.90
C TRP A 154 21.74 -12.48 -7.69
N GLN A 155 20.58 -12.95 -8.12
CA GLN A 155 20.50 -14.08 -9.04
C GLN A 155 20.92 -13.54 -10.41
N SER A 156 22.12 -13.92 -10.86
CA SER A 156 22.52 -13.72 -12.25
C SER A 156 21.55 -14.50 -13.14
N GLU A 157 21.18 -13.93 -14.30
CA GLU A 157 20.63 -14.72 -15.42
C GLU A 157 21.57 -15.86 -15.80
#